data_AF-A0A2N3HV60-F1
#
_entry.id   AF-A0A2N3HV60-F1
#
_cell.length_a   1.000
_cell.length_b   1.000
_cell.length_c   1.000
_cell.angle_alpha   90.00
_cell.angle_beta   90.00
_cell.angle_gamma   90.00
#
_symmetry.space_group_name_H-M   'P 1'
#
loop_
_entity.id
_entity.type
_entity.pdbx_description
1 polymer ?
#
loop_
_entity_poly.entity_id
_entity_poly.type
_entity_poly.pdbx_seq_one_letter_code
_entity_poly.pdbx_strand_id
1 'polypeptide(L)'
;MMEKLSYQEKCACSRSSFCTYVERQEYFTVYEKEYLVKIIVNDNLSGVLYVSSVLVVWSFIAGIIDAVLFPGIIAYAIFHGVVDYKVLTPPVVFLLVNFLVKLIYIASNLKDRVKHNDIFISALPYAGSAYLLKKFLINDKLLSKAVVLYLKEKKLQAKDYFLNLIIKRNK
;
A
#
# COMPACT_ATOMS: atom_id res chain seq x y z
N MET A 1 -29.86 -11.43 13.61
CA MET A 1 -30.37 -12.01 12.34
C MET A 1 -29.17 -12.19 11.42
N MET A 2 -28.78 -13.42 11.12
CA MET A 2 -27.56 -13.75 10.35
C MET A 2 -27.79 -13.50 8.87
N GLU A 3 -27.11 -12.51 8.28
CA GLU A 3 -27.02 -12.41 6.82
C GLU A 3 -26.00 -13.43 6.33
N LYS A 4 -26.47 -14.54 5.76
CA LYS A 4 -25.62 -15.43 4.97
C LYS A 4 -25.02 -14.63 3.81
N LEU A 5 -23.70 -14.71 3.66
CA LEU A 5 -22.98 -14.15 2.52
C LEU A 5 -23.66 -14.57 1.20
N SER A 6 -23.91 -13.57 0.35
CA SER A 6 -24.45 -13.75 -1.00
C SER A 6 -23.50 -14.60 -1.86
N TYR A 7 -24.03 -15.23 -2.90
CA TYR A 7 -23.20 -16.01 -3.84
C TYR A 7 -22.08 -15.17 -4.48
N GLN A 8 -22.36 -13.90 -4.80
CA GLN A 8 -21.37 -12.97 -5.33
C GLN A 8 -20.29 -12.63 -4.30
N GLU A 9 -20.68 -12.51 -3.04
CA GLU A 9 -19.77 -12.23 -1.93
C GLU A 9 -18.79 -13.39 -1.69
N LYS A 10 -19.29 -14.63 -1.82
CA LYS A 10 -18.44 -15.84 -1.77
C LYS A 10 -17.46 -15.91 -2.93
N CYS A 11 -17.90 -15.57 -4.15
CA CYS A 11 -17.01 -15.50 -5.32
C CYS A 11 -15.96 -14.39 -5.23
N ALA A 12 -16.30 -13.23 -4.62
CA ALA A 12 -15.35 -12.15 -4.37
C ALA A 12 -14.33 -12.57 -3.31
N CYS A 13 -14.77 -13.23 -2.23
CA CYS A 13 -13.91 -13.74 -1.18
C CYS A 13 -12.94 -14.81 -1.71
N SER A 14 -13.40 -15.75 -2.56
CA SER A 14 -12.53 -16.78 -3.13
C SER A 14 -11.41 -16.22 -4.03
N ARG A 15 -11.59 -15.01 -4.58
CA ARG A 15 -10.58 -14.31 -5.38
C ARG A 15 -9.60 -13.48 -4.53
N SER A 16 -9.95 -13.18 -3.28
CA SER A 16 -9.12 -12.39 -2.38
C SER A 16 -8.24 -13.29 -1.52
N SER A 17 -6.92 -13.19 -1.74
CA SER A 17 -5.90 -13.95 -0.99
C SER A 17 -5.94 -13.70 0.52
N PHE A 18 -6.40 -12.54 0.96
CA PHE A 18 -6.62 -12.24 2.37
C PHE A 18 -7.86 -12.95 2.94
N CYS A 19 -8.92 -13.08 2.14
CA CYS A 19 -10.15 -13.76 2.53
C CYS A 19 -9.90 -15.27 2.69
N THR A 20 -9.20 -15.89 1.73
CA THR A 20 -8.73 -17.28 1.85
C THR A 20 -7.83 -17.48 3.08
N TYR A 21 -7.01 -16.49 3.42
CA TYR A 21 -6.18 -16.54 4.62
C TYR A 21 -7.04 -16.54 5.89
N VAL A 22 -7.99 -15.61 6.03
CA VAL A 22 -8.87 -15.53 7.21
C VAL A 22 -9.69 -16.81 7.41
N GLU A 23 -10.21 -17.41 6.33
CA GLU A 23 -10.97 -18.66 6.41
C GLU A 23 -10.13 -19.83 6.97
N ARG A 24 -8.86 -19.92 6.57
CA ARG A 24 -7.94 -21.01 6.94
C ARG A 24 -7.38 -20.91 8.36
N GLN A 25 -7.41 -19.73 8.99
CA GLN A 25 -6.87 -19.55 10.32
C GLN A 25 -7.84 -20.06 11.40
N GLU A 26 -7.37 -20.93 12.29
CA GLU A 26 -8.17 -21.45 13.42
C GLU A 26 -8.33 -20.43 14.56
N TYR A 27 -7.51 -19.38 14.55
CA TYR A 27 -7.49 -18.37 15.62
C TYR A 27 -8.76 -17.50 15.67
N PHE A 28 -9.51 -17.40 14.56
CA PHE A 28 -10.71 -16.59 14.49
C PHE A 28 -11.96 -17.44 14.68
N THR A 29 -12.89 -16.97 15.51
CA THR A 29 -14.22 -17.57 15.66
C THR A 29 -15.04 -17.43 14.37
N VAL A 30 -16.09 -18.23 14.22
CA VAL A 30 -16.98 -18.19 13.05
C VAL A 30 -17.54 -16.77 12.82
N TYR A 31 -17.95 -16.09 13.89
CA TYR A 31 -18.48 -14.73 13.84
C TYR A 31 -17.41 -13.70 13.41
N GLU A 32 -16.18 -13.83 13.90
CA GLU A 32 -15.07 -12.95 13.50
C GLU A 32 -14.70 -13.17 12.04
N LYS A 33 -14.72 -14.42 11.55
CA LYS A 33 -14.48 -14.73 10.13
C LYS A 33 -15.54 -14.11 9.25
N GLU A 34 -16.83 -14.29 9.56
CA GLU A 34 -17.93 -13.69 8.78
C GLU A 34 -17.84 -12.16 8.74
N TYR A 35 -17.52 -11.53 9.88
CA TYR A 35 -17.33 -10.09 9.96
C TYR A 35 -16.14 -9.60 9.11
N LEU A 36 -14.98 -10.26 9.22
CA LEU A 36 -13.79 -9.94 8.44
C LEU A 36 -14.05 -10.12 6.93
N VAL A 37 -14.70 -11.22 6.53
CA VAL A 37 -15.09 -11.47 5.15
C VAL A 37 -16.04 -10.37 4.66
N LYS A 38 -17.04 -9.98 5.45
CA LYS A 38 -17.97 -8.91 5.08
C LYS A 38 -17.25 -7.58 4.85
N ILE A 39 -16.30 -7.21 5.71
CA ILE A 39 -15.49 -5.98 5.52
C ILE A 39 -14.62 -6.04 4.26
N ILE A 40 -14.07 -7.22 3.94
CA ILE A 40 -13.23 -7.43 2.76
C ILE A 40 -14.06 -7.36 1.48
N VAL A 41 -15.20 -8.02 1.49
CA VAL A 41 -16.09 -8.21 0.33
C VAL A 41 -16.91 -6.97 0.02
N ASN A 42 -17.20 -6.13 1.02
CA ASN A 42 -17.83 -4.82 0.79
C ASN A 42 -16.88 -3.80 0.09
N ASP A 43 -15.85 -4.32 -0.59
CA ASP A 43 -14.91 -3.70 -1.53
C ASP A 43 -14.02 -2.58 -0.97
N ASN A 44 -14.40 -2.00 0.17
CA ASN A 44 -13.73 -0.87 0.80
C ASN A 44 -12.32 -1.23 1.25
N LEU A 45 -12.12 -2.38 1.91
CA LEU A 45 -10.79 -2.74 2.41
C LEU A 45 -9.88 -3.30 1.32
N SER A 46 -10.40 -4.15 0.44
CA SER A 46 -9.61 -4.78 -0.62
C SER A 46 -9.00 -3.73 -1.56
N GLY A 47 -9.80 -2.74 -1.97
CA GLY A 47 -9.32 -1.60 -2.77
C GLY A 47 -8.27 -0.76 -2.04
N VAL A 48 -8.47 -0.47 -0.75
CA VAL A 48 -7.51 0.30 0.06
C VAL A 48 -6.19 -0.46 0.23
N LEU A 49 -6.24 -1.75 0.50
CA LEU A 49 -5.03 -2.59 0.61
C LEU A 49 -4.29 -2.66 -0.72
N TYR A 50 -5.00 -2.80 -1.83
CA TYR A 50 -4.41 -2.77 -3.16
C TYR A 50 -3.71 -1.44 -3.44
N VAL A 51 -4.42 -0.31 -3.30
CA VAL A 51 -3.85 1.04 -3.51
C VAL A 51 -2.67 1.29 -2.56
N SER A 52 -2.78 0.87 -1.29
CA SER A 52 -1.68 1.01 -0.33
C SER A 52 -0.45 0.20 -0.74
N SER A 53 -0.61 -1.01 -1.28
CA SER A 53 0.51 -1.83 -1.77
C SER A 53 1.21 -1.17 -2.97
N VAL A 54 0.44 -0.60 -3.89
CA VAL A 54 0.97 0.15 -5.04
C VAL A 54 1.72 1.40 -4.58
N LEU A 55 1.18 2.14 -3.60
CA LEU A 55 1.86 3.31 -3.04
C LEU A 55 3.18 2.98 -2.31
N VAL A 56 3.31 1.78 -1.73
CA VAL A 56 4.59 1.31 -1.16
C VAL A 56 5.63 1.13 -2.26
N VAL A 57 5.28 0.40 -3.33
CA VAL A 57 6.19 0.19 -4.47
C VAL A 57 6.56 1.53 -5.11
N TRP A 58 5.58 2.42 -5.28
CA TRP A 58 5.80 3.75 -5.81
C TRP A 58 6.75 4.59 -4.95
N SER A 59 6.59 4.53 -3.63
CA SER A 59 7.46 5.24 -2.69
C SER A 59 8.87 4.67 -2.66
N PHE A 60 9.02 3.36 -2.88
CA PHE A 60 10.33 2.73 -3.05
C PHE A 60 11.06 3.23 -4.30
N ILE A 61 10.36 3.28 -5.44
CA ILE A 61 10.92 3.83 -6.70
C ILE A 61 11.29 5.31 -6.53
N ALA A 62 10.41 6.11 -5.91
CA ALA A 62 10.70 7.51 -5.63
C ALA A 62 11.95 7.67 -4.74
N GLY A 63 12.11 6.82 -3.71
CA GLY A 63 13.29 6.83 -2.86
C GLY A 63 14.59 6.52 -3.61
N ILE A 64 14.55 5.64 -4.62
CA ILE A 64 15.71 5.38 -5.50
C ILE A 64 16.04 6.62 -6.33
N ILE A 65 15.02 7.26 -6.92
CA ILE A 65 15.20 8.46 -7.73
C ILE A 65 15.81 9.58 -6.88
N ASP A 66 15.27 9.80 -5.68
CA ASP A 66 15.77 10.80 -4.73
C ASP A 66 17.23 10.49 -4.32
N ALA A 67 17.56 9.21 -4.07
CA ALA A 67 18.92 8.80 -3.74
C ALA A 67 19.94 9.05 -4.87
N VAL A 68 19.50 9.21 -6.12
CA VAL A 68 20.36 9.58 -7.25
C VAL A 68 20.38 11.09 -7.46
N LEU A 69 19.20 11.74 -7.39
CA LEU A 69 19.07 13.17 -7.64
C LEU A 69 19.74 14.03 -6.56
N PHE A 70 19.51 13.73 -5.27
CA PHE A 70 20.04 14.58 -4.19
C PHE A 70 21.58 14.62 -4.13
N PRO A 71 22.31 13.50 -4.23
CA PRO A 71 23.77 13.54 -4.31
C PRO A 71 24.28 14.32 -5.53
N GLY A 72 23.59 14.24 -6.67
CA GLY A 72 23.94 15.00 -7.86
C GLY A 72 23.81 16.51 -7.65
N ILE A 73 22.75 16.95 -6.97
CA ILE A 73 22.54 18.37 -6.60
C ILE A 73 23.63 18.83 -5.63
N ILE A 74 23.96 18.02 -4.62
CA ILE A 74 25.00 18.33 -3.63
C ILE A 74 26.37 18.46 -4.30
N ALA A 75 26.74 17.50 -5.16
CA ALA A 75 28.00 17.56 -5.89
C ALA A 75 28.07 18.82 -6.75
N TYR A 76 27.01 19.13 -7.51
CA TYR A 76 26.97 20.34 -8.33
C TYR A 76 27.16 21.61 -7.50
N ALA A 77 26.47 21.71 -6.35
CA ALA A 77 26.56 22.86 -5.46
C ALA A 77 27.98 23.04 -4.88
N ILE A 78 28.68 21.94 -4.57
CA ILE A 78 30.08 21.97 -4.11
C ILE A 78 31.01 22.48 -5.22
N PHE A 79 30.85 22.00 -6.45
CA PHE A 79 31.74 22.35 -7.57
C PHE A 79 31.50 23.75 -8.15
N HIS A 80 30.26 24.25 -8.13
CA HIS A 80 29.89 25.52 -8.74
C HIS A 80 29.65 26.64 -7.72
N GLY A 81 29.65 26.33 -6.42
CA GLY A 81 29.47 27.30 -5.33
C GLY A 81 28.09 27.93 -5.26
N VAL A 82 27.14 27.50 -6.11
CA VAL A 82 25.78 28.03 -6.19
C VAL A 82 24.77 26.90 -6.43
N VAL A 83 23.57 27.06 -5.88
CA VAL A 83 22.42 26.22 -6.23
C VAL A 83 21.59 27.00 -7.26
N ASP A 84 21.79 26.66 -8.54
CA ASP A 84 21.07 27.29 -9.64
C ASP A 84 19.70 26.62 -9.85
N TYR A 85 18.73 27.38 -10.37
CA TYR A 85 17.39 26.89 -10.69
C TYR A 85 17.46 25.69 -11.63
N LYS A 86 18.46 25.59 -12.50
CA LYS A 86 18.65 24.46 -13.43
C LYS A 86 18.78 23.11 -12.73
N VAL A 87 19.30 23.11 -11.50
CA VAL A 87 19.56 21.90 -10.72
C VAL A 87 18.43 21.63 -9.72
N LEU A 88 17.73 22.68 -9.28
CA LEU A 88 16.58 22.57 -8.39
C LEU A 88 15.25 22.33 -9.13
N THR A 89 15.13 22.76 -10.39
CA THR A 89 13.91 22.61 -11.21
C THR A 89 13.52 21.15 -11.42
N PRO A 90 14.42 20.23 -11.81
CA PRO A 90 14.04 18.84 -12.06
C PRO A 90 13.44 18.12 -10.84
N PRO A 91 14.01 18.21 -9.62
CA PRO A 91 13.38 17.69 -8.40
C PRO A 91 12.02 18.30 -8.08
N VAL A 92 11.86 19.62 -8.26
CA VAL A 92 10.59 20.31 -8.00
C VAL A 92 9.50 19.85 -8.97
N VAL A 93 9.82 19.77 -10.26
CA VAL A 93 8.90 19.26 -11.29
C VAL A 93 8.57 17.79 -11.02
N PHE A 94 9.56 16.97 -10.68
CA PHE A 94 9.33 15.57 -10.33
C PHE A 94 8.39 15.44 -9.13
N LEU A 95 8.59 16.23 -8.07
CA LEU A 95 7.74 16.21 -6.88
C LEU A 95 6.29 16.59 -7.20
N LEU A 96 6.10 17.66 -7.98
CA LEU A 96 4.76 18.12 -8.40
C LEU A 96 4.04 17.08 -9.27
N VAL A 97 4.72 16.55 -10.28
CA VAL A 97 4.14 15.53 -11.18
C VAL A 97 3.83 14.25 -10.39
N ASN A 98 4.75 13.78 -9.54
CA ASN A 98 4.55 12.60 -8.71
C ASN A 98 3.36 12.76 -7.75
N PHE A 99 3.21 13.94 -7.14
CA PHE A 99 2.07 14.24 -6.29
C PHE A 99 0.74 14.23 -7.07
N LEU A 100 0.67 14.90 -8.22
CA LEU A 100 -0.53 14.94 -9.05
C LEU A 100 -0.94 13.55 -9.56
N VAL A 101 0.02 12.76 -10.03
CA VAL A 101 -0.24 11.39 -10.50
C VAL A 101 -0.77 10.53 -9.37
N LYS A 102 -0.20 10.61 -8.16
CA LYS A 102 -0.72 9.90 -6.98
C LYS A 102 -2.13 10.33 -6.62
N LEU A 103 -2.40 11.63 -6.67
CA LEU A 103 -3.71 12.18 -6.34
C LEU A 103 -4.78 11.64 -7.31
N ILE A 104 -4.51 11.68 -8.61
CA ILE A 104 -5.40 11.13 -9.65
C ILE A 104 -5.58 9.63 -9.48
N TYR A 105 -4.49 8.88 -9.24
CA TYR A 105 -4.53 7.44 -9.06
C TYR A 105 -5.38 7.02 -7.86
N ILE A 106 -5.16 7.64 -6.70
CA ILE A 106 -5.91 7.33 -5.48
C ILE A 106 -7.38 7.74 -5.65
N ALA A 107 -7.66 8.92 -6.20
CA ALA A 107 -9.02 9.38 -6.44
C ALA A 107 -9.81 8.46 -7.40
N SER A 108 -9.14 7.96 -8.45
CA SER A 108 -9.78 7.07 -9.43
C SER A 108 -10.05 5.67 -8.85
N ASN A 109 -9.14 5.13 -8.04
CA ASN A 109 -9.26 3.78 -7.50
C ASN A 109 -10.06 3.68 -6.19
N LEU A 110 -10.14 4.76 -5.40
CA LEU A 110 -10.85 4.82 -4.12
C LEU A 110 -12.05 5.75 -4.16
N LYS A 111 -12.60 6.02 -5.35
CA LYS A 111 -13.76 6.90 -5.55
C LYS A 111 -14.90 6.50 -4.60
N ASP A 112 -15.40 7.47 -3.83
CA ASP A 112 -16.46 7.33 -2.83
C ASP A 112 -16.12 6.44 -1.60
N ARG A 113 -14.95 5.78 -1.57
CA ARG A 113 -14.49 4.93 -0.46
C ARG A 113 -13.70 5.72 0.59
N VAL A 114 -13.13 6.86 0.20
CA VAL A 114 -12.21 7.67 1.03
C VAL A 114 -12.54 9.16 0.87
N LYS A 115 -12.51 9.92 1.97
CA LYS A 115 -12.75 11.38 1.94
C LYS A 115 -11.66 12.08 1.14
N HIS A 116 -12.00 13.19 0.49
CA HIS A 116 -11.05 13.94 -0.33
C HIS A 116 -9.81 14.43 0.45
N ASN A 117 -10.00 14.81 1.72
CA ASN A 117 -8.88 15.18 2.60
C ASN A 117 -7.91 14.02 2.84
N ASP A 118 -8.44 12.80 2.94
CA ASP A 118 -7.63 11.61 3.15
C ASP A 118 -6.86 11.23 1.89
N ILE A 119 -7.46 11.45 0.70
CA ILE A 119 -6.79 11.30 -0.59
C ILE A 119 -5.59 12.26 -0.69
N PHE A 120 -5.76 13.52 -0.28
CA PHE A 120 -4.70 14.52 -0.32
C PHE A 120 -3.51 14.14 0.58
N ILE A 121 -3.78 13.76 1.84
CA ILE A 121 -2.74 13.31 2.77
C ILE A 121 -2.07 12.04 2.25
N SER A 122 -2.84 11.16 1.60
CA SER A 122 -2.33 9.91 1.04
C SER A 122 -1.47 10.11 -0.21
N ALA A 123 -1.61 11.23 -0.91
CA ALA A 123 -0.79 11.57 -2.07
C ALA A 123 0.60 12.11 -1.67
N LEU A 124 0.79 12.50 -0.40
CA LEU A 124 2.07 13.00 0.08
C LEU A 124 3.21 11.97 -0.08
N PRO A 125 4.44 12.42 -0.37
CA PRO A 125 5.60 11.55 -0.44
C PRO A 125 5.77 10.74 0.85
N TYR A 126 6.06 9.44 0.70
CA TYR A 126 6.45 8.52 1.80
C TYR A 126 5.40 8.22 2.88
N ALA A 127 4.37 9.04 3.04
CA ALA A 127 3.33 8.90 4.07
C ALA A 127 2.08 8.16 3.59
N GLY A 128 1.89 8.05 2.27
CA GLY A 128 0.61 7.69 1.67
C GLY A 128 0.03 6.34 2.07
N SER A 129 0.82 5.28 1.89
CA SER A 129 0.40 3.91 2.21
C SER A 129 0.17 3.73 3.71
N ALA A 130 1.05 4.29 4.54
CA ALA A 130 0.95 4.19 6.00
C ALA A 130 -0.28 4.94 6.52
N TYR A 131 -0.61 6.11 5.96
CA TYR A 131 -1.79 6.87 6.34
C TYR A 131 -3.09 6.12 6.00
N LEU A 132 -3.21 5.60 4.78
CA LEU A 132 -4.38 4.81 4.35
C LEU A 132 -4.56 3.57 5.22
N LEU A 133 -3.49 2.78 5.42
CA LEU A 133 -3.54 1.61 6.30
C LEU A 133 -3.95 2.01 7.72
N LYS A 134 -3.29 3.03 8.29
CA LYS A 134 -3.57 3.48 9.66
C LYS A 134 -5.02 3.88 9.82
N LYS A 135 -5.60 4.64 8.88
CA LYS A 135 -6.98 5.12 8.98
C LYS A 135 -8.01 4.00 8.88
N PHE A 136 -7.75 2.99 8.04
CA PHE A 136 -8.63 1.84 7.90
C PHE A 136 -8.45 0.79 9.01
N LEU A 137 -7.24 0.65 9.57
CA LEU A 137 -6.93 -0.35 10.59
C LEU A 137 -7.17 0.14 12.02
N ILE A 138 -7.07 1.44 12.32
CA ILE A 138 -7.23 1.94 13.69
C ILE A 138 -8.65 1.80 14.23
N ASN A 139 -9.65 1.87 13.36
CA ASN A 139 -11.04 1.81 13.80
C ASN A 139 -11.50 0.39 14.18
N ASP A 140 -10.71 -0.64 13.86
CA ASP A 140 -11.08 -2.03 14.07
C ASP A 140 -9.89 -2.88 14.52
N LYS A 141 -9.86 -3.20 15.82
CA LYS A 141 -8.79 -4.00 16.45
C LYS A 141 -8.71 -5.41 15.86
N LEU A 142 -9.84 -6.01 15.51
CA LEU A 142 -9.89 -7.37 14.95
C LEU A 142 -9.32 -7.36 13.54
N LEU A 143 -9.73 -6.38 12.73
CA LEU A 143 -9.23 -6.21 11.38
C LEU A 143 -7.74 -5.88 11.35
N SER A 144 -7.30 -4.98 12.23
CA SER A 144 -5.89 -4.64 12.40
C SER A 144 -5.04 -5.87 12.68
N LYS A 145 -5.49 -6.71 13.62
CA LYS A 145 -4.81 -7.97 13.96
C LYS A 145 -4.76 -8.92 12.76
N ALA A 146 -5.88 -9.11 12.06
CA ALA A 146 -5.96 -9.99 10.90
C ALA A 146 -5.03 -9.54 9.76
N VAL A 147 -5.04 -8.25 9.43
CA VAL A 147 -4.19 -7.67 8.39
C VAL A 147 -2.72 -7.74 8.76
N VAL A 148 -2.35 -7.44 10.02
CA VAL A 148 -0.96 -7.53 10.47
C VAL A 148 -0.44 -8.96 10.38
N LEU A 149 -1.24 -9.95 10.82
CA LEU A 149 -0.86 -11.36 10.73
C LEU A 149 -0.70 -11.81 9.28
N TYR A 150 -1.62 -11.40 8.40
CA TYR A 150 -1.53 -11.67 6.97
C TYR A 150 -0.28 -11.04 6.32
N LEU A 151 0.00 -9.77 6.61
CA LEU A 151 1.19 -9.08 6.09
C LEU A 151 2.48 -9.74 6.58
N LYS A 152 2.50 -10.22 7.83
CA LYS A 152 3.63 -10.96 8.39
C LYS A 152 3.87 -12.27 7.62
N GLU A 153 2.81 -13.01 7.31
CA GLU A 153 2.92 -14.23 6.50
C GLU A 153 3.38 -13.93 5.07
N LYS A 154 2.83 -12.88 4.43
CA LYS A 154 3.27 -12.47 3.09
C LYS A 154 4.73 -12.01 3.05
N LYS A 155 5.18 -11.31 4.09
CA LYS A 155 6.59 -10.93 4.25
C LYS A 155 7.50 -12.16 4.34
N LEU A 156 7.09 -13.18 5.09
CA LEU A 156 7.83 -14.45 5.20
C LEU A 156 7.87 -15.18 3.85
N GLN A 157 6.73 -15.34 3.18
CA GLN A 157 6.64 -15.95 1.85
C GLN A 157 7.52 -15.23 0.82
N ALA A 158 7.53 -13.89 0.82
CA ALA A 158 8.38 -13.11 -0.06
C ALA A 158 9.87 -13.32 0.28
N LYS A 159 10.23 -13.31 1.57
CA LYS A 159 11.61 -13.55 2.01
C LYS A 159 12.10 -14.93 1.55
N ASP A 160 11.29 -15.97 1.73
CA ASP A 160 11.64 -17.34 1.34
C ASP A 160 11.74 -17.48 -0.18
N TYR A 161 10.84 -16.83 -0.93
CA TYR A 161 10.92 -16.77 -2.39
C TYR A 161 12.23 -16.12 -2.86
N PHE A 162 12.57 -14.94 -2.32
CA PHE A 162 13.82 -14.25 -2.68
C PHE A 162 15.07 -15.05 -2.27
N LEU A 163 15.09 -15.66 -1.08
CA LEU A 163 16.18 -16.52 -0.63
C LEU A 163 16.38 -17.71 -1.57
N ASN A 164 15.29 -18.40 -1.93
CA ASN A 164 15.35 -19.53 -2.86
C ASN A 164 15.81 -19.12 -4.25
N LEU A 165 15.46 -17.90 -4.70
CA LEU A 165 15.87 -17.37 -5.99
C LEU A 165 17.37 -17.02 -6.01
N ILE A 166 17.92 -16.51 -4.91
CA ILE A 166 19.36 -16.26 -4.74
C ILE A 166 20.13 -17.59 -4.67
N ILE A 167 19.65 -18.57 -3.90
CA ILE A 167 20.29 -19.89 -3.78
C ILE A 167 20.31 -20.62 -5.13
N LYS A 168 19.22 -20.54 -5.91
CA LYS A 168 19.14 -21.15 -7.25
C LYS A 168 20.03 -20.46 -8.28
N ARG A 169 20.39 -19.19 -8.08
CA ARG A 169 21.28 -18.44 -8.97
C ARG A 169 22.77 -18.67 -8.68
N ASN A 170 23.10 -19.15 -7.47
CA ASN A 170 24.47 -19.47 -7.02
C ASN A 170 24.81 -20.98 -7.11
N LYS A 171 23.94 -21.79 -7.72
CA LYS A 171 24.18 -23.18 -8.12
C LYS A 171 24.27 -23.26 -9.63
#